data_AF-A0A146KUS9-F1
#
_entry.id   AF-A0A146KUS9-F1
#
_cell.length_a   1.000
_cell.length_b   1.000
_cell.length_c   1.000
_cell.angle_alpha   90.00
_cell.angle_beta   90.00
_cell.angle_gamma   90.00
#
_symmetry.space_group_name_H-M   'P 1'
#
loop_
_entity.id
_entity.type
_entity.pdbx_description
1 polymer ?
#
loop_
_entity_poly.entity_id
_entity_poly.type
_entity_poly.pdbx_seq_one_letter_code
_entity_poly.pdbx_strand_id
1 'polypeptide(L)'
;AFLFSRWRKRLKGGVQLTTVAAKHGGKLSIPDKTRTETVAGEDGLPQANKTGYLNFDCMISARREQARRSLVVQVQSEASCLELREYIEKISPINCMFHYKLKENHFVLVEFKNNCLQEVLLNWCHVSDKSTVPVASPVVWFKAAQSGKKRSGQEVNSTEDSKVIRVPPPPSYETILNLTSQAQRVSTLMETLHSCTKLDELGTRLRFFTARQVELAMSGLFPHCAVLPFGSSVNGFGKSGSDLDLLFRHDHSQHETSMGNSSR
;
A
#
# COMPACT_ATOMS: atom_id res chain seq x y z
N ALA A 1 8.71 -14.34 20.67
CA ALA A 1 10.02 -13.96 20.13
C ALA A 1 10.29 -14.80 18.88
N PHE A 2 10.16 -14.22 17.68
CA PHE A 2 10.40 -14.95 16.43
C PHE A 2 11.81 -14.64 15.92
N LEU A 3 12.68 -15.64 15.97
CA LEU A 3 14.04 -15.61 15.43
C LEU A 3 14.00 -15.95 13.93
N PHE A 4 14.38 -15.00 13.08
CA PHE A 4 14.58 -15.22 11.65
C PHE A 4 16.03 -15.64 11.38
N SER A 5 16.25 -16.84 10.85
CA SER A 5 17.55 -17.27 10.34
C SER A 5 17.68 -17.00 8.85
N ARG A 6 18.81 -16.41 8.45
CA ARG A 6 19.08 -15.86 7.11
C ARG A 6 19.95 -16.85 6.33
N TRP A 7 19.42 -17.49 5.29
CA TRP A 7 20.22 -18.31 4.37
C TRP A 7 20.62 -17.51 3.13
N ARG A 8 21.90 -17.60 2.75
CA ARG A 8 22.52 -16.86 1.66
C ARG A 8 22.99 -17.87 0.61
N LYS A 9 22.37 -17.90 -0.57
CA LYS A 9 22.97 -18.49 -1.78
C LYS A 9 23.19 -17.40 -2.81
N ARG A 10 24.42 -17.32 -3.29
CA ARG A 10 24.95 -16.33 -4.23
C ARG A 10 24.81 -16.90 -5.64
N LEU A 11 23.99 -16.28 -6.48
CA LEU A 11 23.96 -16.54 -7.93
C LEU A 11 24.26 -15.22 -8.67
N LYS A 12 25.08 -15.34 -9.72
CA LYS A 12 25.64 -14.22 -10.49
C LYS A 12 24.58 -13.58 -11.37
N GLY A 13 24.56 -12.24 -11.39
CA GLY A 13 24.06 -11.43 -12.50
C GLY A 13 22.54 -11.36 -12.68
N GLY A 14 21.83 -10.74 -11.75
CA GLY A 14 20.42 -10.38 -11.92
C GLY A 14 19.90 -9.56 -10.74
N VAL A 15 19.02 -8.60 -10.99
CA VAL A 15 18.22 -7.92 -9.96
C VAL A 15 17.43 -8.99 -9.20
N GLN A 16 17.61 -9.08 -7.88
CA GLN A 16 17.00 -10.13 -7.06
C GLN A 16 15.94 -9.53 -6.13
N LEU A 17 14.68 -9.87 -6.39
CA LEU A 17 13.56 -9.70 -5.46
C LEU A 17 13.39 -11.01 -4.65
N THR A 18 13.22 -10.92 -3.33
CA THR A 18 13.09 -12.11 -2.46
C THR A 18 11.96 -11.93 -1.43
N THR A 19 11.19 -12.99 -1.18
CA THR A 19 10.00 -13.01 -0.28
C THR A 19 10.25 -13.89 0.95
N VAL A 20 9.51 -13.66 2.05
CA VAL A 20 9.57 -14.43 3.32
C VAL A 20 8.42 -15.46 3.36
N ALA A 21 8.66 -16.71 3.80
CA ALA A 21 7.68 -17.82 3.73
C ALA A 21 7.62 -18.71 4.99
N ALA A 22 6.43 -19.24 5.32
CA ALA A 22 6.17 -20.20 6.41
C ALA A 22 5.09 -21.27 6.04
N LYS A 23 5.40 -22.54 6.23
CA LYS A 23 4.84 -23.80 5.67
C LYS A 23 3.37 -24.18 6.00
N HIS A 24 2.51 -24.47 5.01
CA HIS A 24 1.58 -25.65 4.98
C HIS A 24 0.79 -25.74 3.65
N GLY A 25 0.34 -26.94 3.27
CA GLY A 25 -0.15 -27.29 1.93
C GLY A 25 -1.67 -27.43 1.77
N GLY A 26 -2.13 -27.22 0.53
CA GLY A 26 -3.48 -27.51 0.04
C GLY A 26 -3.71 -26.84 -1.32
N LYS A 27 -4.06 -27.63 -2.35
CA LYS A 27 -4.38 -27.16 -3.72
C LYS A 27 -5.85 -26.76 -3.80
N LEU A 28 -6.19 -25.66 -4.48
CA LEU A 28 -7.52 -25.47 -5.08
C LEU A 28 -7.46 -24.56 -6.32
N SER A 29 -8.24 -24.94 -7.33
CA SER A 29 -8.39 -24.36 -8.67
C SER A 29 -9.45 -23.25 -8.73
N ILE A 30 -9.26 -22.25 -9.59
CA ILE A 30 -10.15 -21.09 -9.79
C ILE A 30 -10.73 -21.10 -11.22
N PRO A 31 -12.02 -20.81 -11.43
CA PRO A 31 -12.55 -20.42 -12.74
C PRO A 31 -12.75 -18.90 -12.89
N ASP A 32 -12.66 -18.50 -14.15
CA ASP A 32 -12.70 -17.18 -14.78
C ASP A 32 -14.12 -16.60 -14.87
N LYS A 33 -14.30 -15.28 -14.66
CA LYS A 33 -14.82 -14.32 -15.66
C LYS A 33 -15.38 -13.00 -15.13
N THR A 34 -15.19 -12.01 -16.01
CA THR A 34 -16.01 -10.84 -16.38
C THR A 34 -15.89 -9.53 -15.61
N ARG A 35 -15.34 -8.56 -16.36
CA ARG A 35 -15.01 -7.17 -16.09
C ARG A 35 -16.18 -6.26 -16.49
N THR A 36 -16.58 -5.36 -15.59
CA THR A 36 -17.35 -4.16 -15.92
C THR A 36 -16.53 -2.94 -15.50
N GLU A 37 -16.26 -2.07 -16.46
CA GLU A 37 -15.42 -0.88 -16.30
C GLU A 37 -16.24 0.29 -15.76
N THR A 38 -15.75 0.94 -14.70
CA THR A 38 -16.22 2.27 -14.26
C THR A 38 -15.06 3.26 -14.31
N VAL A 39 -15.31 4.38 -14.97
CA VAL A 39 -14.35 5.45 -15.29
C VAL A 39 -13.91 6.18 -14.02
N ALA A 40 -12.60 6.17 -13.74
CA ALA A 40 -11.98 6.83 -12.57
C ALA A 40 -11.45 8.23 -12.93
N GLY A 41 -11.64 9.20 -12.03
CA GLY A 41 -11.01 10.54 -12.10
C GLY A 41 -9.53 10.53 -11.68
N GLU A 42 -8.84 11.66 -11.86
CA GLU A 42 -7.37 11.79 -11.77
C GLU A 42 -6.74 11.35 -10.43
N ASP A 43 -7.51 11.27 -9.34
CA ASP A 43 -7.04 10.81 -8.02
C ASP A 43 -7.48 9.39 -7.63
N GLY A 44 -8.19 8.68 -8.53
CA GLY A 44 -8.68 7.32 -8.28
C GLY A 44 -9.80 7.22 -7.23
N LEU A 45 -10.38 8.34 -6.80
CA LEU A 45 -11.62 8.38 -6.02
C LEU A 45 -12.84 8.39 -6.97
N PRO A 46 -13.99 7.78 -6.60
CA PRO A 46 -15.22 7.84 -7.38
C PRO A 46 -15.70 9.29 -7.50
N GLN A 47 -16.28 9.65 -8.65
CA GLN A 47 -16.85 10.98 -8.82
C GLN A 47 -17.93 11.22 -7.76
N ALA A 48 -17.83 12.37 -7.10
CA ALA A 48 -18.78 12.75 -6.08
C ALA A 48 -20.20 12.88 -6.66
N ASN A 49 -21.21 12.64 -5.82
CA ASN A 49 -22.61 12.77 -6.20
C ASN A 49 -22.90 14.20 -6.70
N LYS A 50 -24.10 14.48 -7.26
CA LYS A 50 -24.50 15.84 -7.71
C LYS A 50 -24.30 16.96 -6.65
N THR A 51 -24.07 16.60 -5.39
CA THR A 51 -23.79 17.48 -4.25
C THR A 51 -22.30 17.66 -3.92
N GLY A 52 -21.36 17.00 -4.61
CA GLY A 52 -19.92 17.07 -4.32
C GLY A 52 -19.43 16.21 -3.17
N TYR A 53 -20.30 15.39 -2.55
CA TYR A 53 -19.93 14.50 -1.44
C TYR A 53 -19.83 13.03 -1.86
N LEU A 54 -18.77 12.37 -1.41
CA LEU A 54 -18.59 10.92 -1.49
C LEU A 54 -19.18 10.29 -0.23
N ASN A 55 -20.09 9.32 -0.37
CA ASN A 55 -20.61 8.62 0.80
C ASN A 55 -19.54 7.69 1.43
N PHE A 56 -19.81 7.24 2.65
CA PHE A 56 -18.86 6.40 3.39
C PHE A 56 -18.54 5.09 2.67
N ASP A 57 -19.55 4.40 2.12
CA ASP A 57 -19.36 3.10 1.47
C ASP A 57 -18.53 3.21 0.18
N CYS A 58 -18.74 4.26 -0.62
CA CYS A 58 -17.93 4.58 -1.79
C CYS A 58 -16.50 4.92 -1.39
N MET A 59 -16.31 5.66 -0.28
CA MET A 59 -14.97 5.93 0.26
C MET A 59 -14.26 4.64 0.65
N ILE A 60 -14.90 3.76 1.43
CA ILE A 60 -14.34 2.47 1.81
C ILE A 60 -14.00 1.62 0.58
N SER A 61 -14.93 1.53 -0.38
CA SER A 61 -14.74 0.75 -1.61
C SER A 61 -13.55 1.27 -2.43
N ALA A 62 -13.43 2.59 -2.57
CA ALA A 62 -12.32 3.22 -3.27
C ALA A 62 -10.97 2.96 -2.58
N ARG A 63 -10.91 3.10 -1.26
CA ARG A 63 -9.68 2.82 -0.48
C ARG A 63 -9.27 1.36 -0.54
N ARG A 64 -10.24 0.43 -0.58
CA ARG A 64 -9.96 -0.99 -0.80
C ARG A 64 -9.40 -1.24 -2.19
N GLU A 65 -9.93 -0.60 -3.22
CA GLU A 65 -9.44 -0.78 -4.59
C GLU A 65 -8.03 -0.22 -4.76
N GLN A 66 -7.74 0.95 -4.17
CA GLN A 66 -6.38 1.48 -4.03
C GLN A 66 -5.44 0.44 -3.41
N ALA A 67 -5.83 -0.20 -2.30
CA ALA A 67 -5.03 -1.24 -1.66
C ALA A 67 -4.84 -2.50 -2.53
N ARG A 68 -5.84 -2.90 -3.33
CA ARG A 68 -5.75 -4.08 -4.22
C ARG A 68 -4.74 -3.92 -5.35
N ARG A 69 -4.55 -2.69 -5.81
CA ARG A 69 -3.58 -2.33 -6.86
C ARG A 69 -2.33 -1.66 -6.29
N SER A 70 -2.06 -1.84 -5.00
CA SER A 70 -0.87 -1.30 -4.33
C SER A 70 0.14 -2.38 -3.98
N LEU A 71 1.41 -1.98 -3.90
CA LEU A 71 2.55 -2.81 -3.57
C LEU A 71 3.46 -2.05 -2.59
N VAL A 72 3.97 -2.74 -1.57
CA VAL A 72 5.03 -2.18 -0.72
C VAL A 72 6.37 -2.78 -1.13
N VAL A 73 7.32 -1.89 -1.43
CA VAL A 73 8.68 -2.26 -1.84
C VAL A 73 9.67 -1.75 -0.81
N GLN A 74 10.43 -2.66 -0.20
CA GLN A 74 11.62 -2.25 0.53
C GLN A 74 12.71 -1.88 -0.48
N VAL A 75 13.39 -0.75 -0.29
CA VAL A 75 14.51 -0.31 -1.12
C VAL A 75 15.77 -0.15 -0.27
N GLN A 76 16.94 -0.16 -0.91
CA GLN A 76 18.22 -0.07 -0.18
C GLN A 76 18.47 1.34 0.36
N SER A 77 18.10 2.37 -0.39
CA SER A 77 18.25 3.76 -0.02
C SER A 77 17.15 4.59 -0.68
N GLU A 78 17.03 5.84 -0.27
CA GLU A 78 16.15 6.80 -0.93
C GLU A 78 16.48 7.00 -2.41
N ALA A 79 17.77 6.98 -2.79
CA ALA A 79 18.19 7.13 -4.18
C ALA A 79 17.67 5.99 -5.09
N SER A 80 17.48 4.79 -4.53
CA SER A 80 16.94 3.65 -5.26
C SER A 80 15.45 3.81 -5.63
N CYS A 81 14.74 4.83 -5.13
CA CYS A 81 13.34 5.06 -5.49
C CYS A 81 13.16 5.42 -6.97
N LEU A 82 14.10 6.17 -7.56
CA LEU A 82 14.06 6.55 -8.97
C LEU A 82 14.31 5.33 -9.87
N GLU A 83 15.31 4.52 -9.53
CA GLU A 83 15.58 3.26 -10.23
C GLU A 83 14.42 2.28 -10.15
N LEU A 84 13.78 2.18 -8.96
CA LEU A 84 12.57 1.38 -8.79
C LEU A 84 11.47 1.90 -9.71
N ARG A 85 11.22 3.21 -9.74
CA ARG A 85 10.20 3.80 -10.60
C ARG A 85 10.42 3.48 -12.07
N GLU A 86 11.61 3.73 -12.59
CA GLU A 86 11.97 3.42 -13.99
C GLU A 86 11.80 1.92 -14.31
N TYR A 87 12.06 1.04 -13.34
CA TYR A 87 11.85 -0.39 -13.51
C TYR A 87 10.37 -0.76 -13.57
N ILE A 88 9.55 -0.19 -12.68
CA ILE A 88 8.11 -0.48 -12.59
C ILE A 88 7.34 0.12 -13.77
N GLU A 89 7.66 1.35 -14.19
CA GLU A 89 6.98 2.02 -15.30
C GLU A 89 7.10 1.28 -16.64
N LYS A 90 8.15 0.46 -16.81
CA LYS A 90 8.30 -0.43 -17.99
C LYS A 90 7.26 -1.55 -18.02
N ILE A 91 6.70 -1.90 -16.87
CA ILE A 91 5.78 -3.03 -16.72
C ILE A 91 4.34 -2.53 -16.67
N SER A 92 4.08 -1.48 -15.89
CA SER A 92 2.74 -0.94 -15.73
C SER A 92 2.75 0.53 -15.32
N PRO A 93 1.77 1.34 -15.78
CA PRO A 93 1.66 2.73 -15.38
C PRO A 93 1.37 2.88 -13.88
N ILE A 94 2.15 3.75 -13.25
CA ILE A 94 2.05 4.09 -11.84
C ILE A 94 1.05 5.23 -11.65
N ASN A 95 0.20 5.13 -10.64
CA ASN A 95 -0.66 6.22 -10.19
C ASN A 95 0.13 7.17 -9.28
N CYS A 96 0.69 6.65 -8.19
CA CYS A 96 1.50 7.40 -7.26
C CYS A 96 2.50 6.50 -6.51
N MET A 97 3.56 7.11 -5.96
CA MET A 97 4.54 6.45 -5.10
C MET A 97 4.74 7.27 -3.83
N PHE A 98 4.69 6.61 -2.67
CA PHE A 98 5.00 7.23 -1.39
C PHE A 98 6.25 6.62 -0.79
N HIS A 99 7.29 7.41 -0.62
CA HIS A 99 8.49 7.02 0.10
C HIS A 99 8.33 7.32 1.59
N TYR A 100 8.68 6.35 2.44
CA TYR A 100 8.73 6.54 3.88
C TYR A 100 9.89 5.74 4.49
N LYS A 101 10.39 6.23 5.63
CA LYS A 101 11.46 5.61 6.39
C LYS A 101 10.90 5.03 7.69
N LEU A 102 11.24 3.77 7.97
CA LEU A 102 10.92 3.11 9.24
C LEU A 102 12.22 2.59 9.86
N LYS A 103 12.65 3.22 10.96
CA LYS A 103 14.00 3.04 11.53
C LYS A 103 15.04 3.28 10.41
N GLU A 104 15.98 2.38 10.18
CA GLU A 104 16.97 2.51 9.09
C GLU A 104 16.53 1.96 7.73
N ASN A 105 15.30 1.46 7.61
CA ASN A 105 14.82 0.86 6.38
C ASN A 105 13.99 1.86 5.56
N HIS A 106 14.19 1.82 4.25
CA HIS A 106 13.42 2.62 3.29
C HIS A 106 12.35 1.76 2.63
N PHE A 107 11.13 2.29 2.60
CA PHE A 107 9.99 1.65 1.98
C PHE A 107 9.33 2.59 0.99
N VAL A 108 8.73 2.01 -0.03
CA VAL A 108 7.95 2.71 -1.03
C VAL A 108 6.61 1.99 -1.20
N LEU A 109 5.52 2.69 -0.92
CA LEU A 109 4.19 2.25 -1.32
C LEU A 109 3.96 2.71 -2.77
N VAL A 110 3.78 1.76 -3.68
CA VAL A 110 3.53 1.99 -5.10
C VAL A 110 2.08 1.64 -5.40
N GLU A 111 1.31 2.58 -5.93
CA GLU A 111 -0.03 2.31 -6.44
C GLU A 111 -0.02 2.32 -7.98
N PHE A 112 -0.57 1.28 -8.58
CA PHE A 112 -0.73 1.18 -10.03
C PHE A 112 -2.03 1.83 -10.51
N LYS A 113 -2.05 2.33 -11.75
CA LYS A 113 -3.31 2.81 -12.35
C LYS A 113 -4.27 1.64 -12.60
N ASN A 114 -3.75 0.50 -13.03
CA ASN A 114 -4.51 -0.68 -13.39
C ASN A 114 -4.34 -1.79 -12.34
N ASN A 115 -5.30 -2.71 -12.29
CA ASN A 115 -5.21 -3.91 -11.44
C ASN A 115 -4.29 -4.97 -12.09
N CYS A 116 -2.99 -4.70 -12.09
CA CYS A 116 -1.95 -5.56 -12.68
C CYS A 116 -1.09 -6.26 -11.62
N LEU A 117 -1.45 -6.14 -10.34
CA LEU A 117 -0.58 -6.54 -9.23
C LEU A 117 -0.25 -8.04 -9.27
N GLN A 118 -1.20 -8.89 -9.66
CA GLN A 118 -0.98 -10.32 -9.77
C GLN A 118 0.02 -10.68 -10.88
N GLU A 119 -0.09 -10.06 -12.05
CA GLU A 119 0.84 -10.25 -13.16
C GLU A 119 2.26 -9.76 -12.80
N VAL A 120 2.33 -8.59 -12.15
CA VAL A 120 3.57 -8.02 -11.63
C VAL A 120 4.22 -8.99 -10.64
N LEU A 121 3.46 -9.50 -9.67
CA LEU A 121 3.98 -10.44 -8.68
C LEU A 121 4.40 -11.77 -9.30
N LEU A 122 3.68 -12.31 -10.28
CA LEU A 122 4.06 -13.54 -10.98
C LEU A 122 5.39 -13.37 -11.73
N ASN A 123 5.61 -12.19 -12.34
CA ASN A 123 6.85 -11.88 -13.04
C ASN A 123 8.04 -11.62 -12.10
N TRP A 124 7.78 -11.18 -10.87
CA TRP A 124 8.81 -10.75 -9.91
C TRP A 124 9.16 -11.78 -8.86
N CYS A 125 8.19 -12.61 -8.47
CA CYS A 125 8.40 -13.71 -7.55
C CYS A 125 8.83 -14.96 -8.31
N HIS A 126 10.15 -15.11 -8.49
CA HIS A 126 10.74 -16.39 -8.88
C HIS A 126 10.74 -17.35 -7.67
N VAL A 127 9.56 -17.81 -7.27
CA VAL A 127 9.42 -18.90 -6.30
C VAL A 127 9.68 -20.20 -7.05
N SER A 128 10.95 -20.57 -7.14
CA SER A 128 11.39 -21.83 -7.76
C SER A 128 11.15 -23.05 -6.86
N ASP A 129 10.69 -22.86 -5.62
CA ASP A 129 10.68 -23.89 -4.60
C ASP A 129 9.26 -24.39 -4.32
N LYS A 130 9.02 -25.70 -4.49
CA LYS A 130 7.70 -26.36 -4.34
C LYS A 130 7.16 -26.38 -2.90
N SER A 131 7.78 -25.62 -1.99
CA SER A 131 7.60 -25.69 -0.53
C SER A 131 7.00 -24.41 0.09
N THR A 132 6.59 -23.44 -0.74
CA THR A 132 6.18 -22.10 -0.29
C THR A 132 4.66 -21.96 -0.20
N VAL A 133 4.18 -21.09 0.71
CA VAL A 133 2.76 -20.74 0.86
C VAL A 133 2.22 -20.21 -0.46
N PRO A 134 1.05 -20.65 -0.93
CA PRO A 134 0.46 -20.20 -2.19
C PRO A 134 -0.11 -18.76 -2.13
N VAL A 135 0.26 -17.96 -1.12
CA VAL A 135 -0.18 -16.57 -0.98
C VAL A 135 1.00 -15.66 -1.31
N ALA A 136 0.97 -15.10 -2.52
CA ALA A 136 1.90 -14.07 -2.93
C ALA A 136 1.56 -12.76 -2.20
N SER A 137 2.37 -12.41 -1.21
CA SER A 137 2.25 -11.13 -0.54
C SER A 137 2.74 -10.00 -1.46
N PRO A 138 2.00 -8.88 -1.61
CA PRO A 138 2.45 -7.67 -2.32
C PRO A 138 3.46 -6.84 -1.51
N VAL A 139 4.36 -7.52 -0.80
CA VAL A 139 5.50 -6.92 -0.10
C VAL A 139 6.77 -7.56 -0.66
N VAL A 140 7.56 -6.75 -1.36
CA VAL A 140 8.77 -7.22 -2.06
C VAL A 140 9.98 -6.39 -1.67
N TRP A 141 11.17 -6.92 -1.92
CA TRP A 141 12.42 -6.20 -1.67
C TRP A 141 13.17 -5.94 -2.97
N PHE A 142 13.27 -4.67 -3.38
CA PHE A 142 14.07 -4.23 -4.51
C PHE A 142 15.55 -4.08 -4.17
N LYS A 143 16.39 -4.82 -4.89
CA LYS A 143 17.84 -4.66 -4.89
C LYS A 143 18.28 -4.23 -6.28
N ALA A 144 18.71 -2.99 -6.40
CA ALA A 144 19.45 -2.54 -7.57
C ALA A 144 20.62 -3.50 -7.82
N ALA A 145 20.77 -3.97 -9.06
CA ALA A 145 21.96 -4.71 -9.43
C ALA A 145 23.15 -3.77 -9.21
N GLN A 146 24.16 -4.22 -8.45
CA GLN A 146 25.42 -3.47 -8.31
C GLN A 146 26.11 -3.44 -9.69
N SER A 147 25.64 -2.55 -10.56
CA SER A 147 26.37 -2.22 -11.77
C SER A 147 27.54 -1.35 -11.30
N GLY A 148 28.76 -1.86 -11.44
CA GLY A 148 30.00 -1.18 -11.06
C GLY A 148 30.33 0.05 -11.91
N LYS A 149 29.33 0.76 -12.45
CA LYS A 149 29.49 2.04 -13.13
C LYS A 149 28.91 3.11 -12.23
N LYS A 150 29.79 3.84 -11.54
CA LYS A 150 29.51 5.20 -11.10
C LYS A 150 29.04 5.98 -12.33
N ARG A 151 27.74 6.20 -12.46
CA ARG A 151 27.25 7.28 -13.31
C ARG A 151 27.70 8.57 -12.61
N SER A 152 28.76 9.16 -13.15
CA SER A 152 29.21 10.50 -12.82
C SER A 152 28.02 11.45 -12.88
N GLY A 153 27.94 12.37 -11.91
CA GLY A 153 26.85 13.31 -11.77
C GLY A 153 26.51 13.99 -13.09
N GLN A 154 25.30 13.77 -13.56
CA GLN A 154 24.56 14.77 -14.31
C GLN A 154 23.48 15.27 -13.36
N GLU A 155 23.63 16.52 -12.93
CA GLU A 155 22.50 17.30 -12.44
C GLU A 155 21.47 17.35 -13.56
N VAL A 156 20.39 16.59 -13.41
CA VAL A 156 19.22 16.71 -14.28
C VAL A 156 18.47 17.95 -13.79
N ASN A 157 18.80 19.09 -14.37
CA ASN A 157 17.97 20.29 -14.29
C ASN A 157 16.74 20.10 -15.20
N SER A 158 15.58 20.49 -14.67
CA SER A 158 14.25 20.62 -15.30
C SER A 158 13.62 19.29 -15.79
N THR A 159 12.34 18.97 -15.57
CA THR A 159 11.15 19.75 -15.19
C THR A 159 10.06 18.75 -14.79
N GLU A 160 9.28 19.06 -13.75
CA GLU A 160 7.90 18.59 -13.52
C GLU A 160 7.53 17.13 -13.87
N ASP A 161 8.01 16.11 -13.15
CA ASP A 161 7.22 14.85 -13.00
C ASP A 161 7.80 13.80 -12.03
N SER A 162 8.58 14.21 -11.02
CA SER A 162 9.03 13.29 -9.96
C SER A 162 7.87 12.97 -8.99
N LYS A 163 6.89 12.16 -9.41
CA LYS A 163 5.73 11.72 -8.60
C LYS A 163 6.08 10.72 -7.48
N VAL A 164 7.26 10.83 -6.88
CA VAL A 164 7.58 10.14 -5.63
C VAL A 164 7.34 11.12 -4.48
N ILE A 165 6.24 10.92 -3.77
CA ILE A 165 5.83 11.71 -2.62
C ILE A 165 6.68 11.26 -1.43
N ARG A 166 7.55 12.16 -0.95
CA ARG A 166 8.35 11.94 0.24
C ARG A 166 7.51 12.25 1.48
N VAL A 167 7.29 11.26 2.32
CA VAL A 167 6.54 11.44 3.56
C VAL A 167 7.54 11.54 4.72
N PRO A 168 7.62 12.71 5.39
CA PRO A 168 8.50 12.85 6.54
C PRO A 168 8.03 11.95 7.68
N PRO A 169 8.93 11.55 8.59
CA PRO A 169 8.52 10.85 9.80
C PRO A 169 7.58 11.75 10.64
N PRO A 170 6.68 11.15 11.43
CA PRO A 170 5.84 11.91 12.35
C PRO A 170 6.69 12.82 13.25
N PRO A 171 6.25 14.07 13.52
CA PRO A 171 7.00 15.00 14.37
C PRO A 171 7.15 14.44 15.78
N SER A 172 8.29 14.71 16.41
CA SER A 172 8.50 14.31 17.80
C SER A 172 7.58 15.12 18.73
N TYR A 173 7.33 14.58 19.92
CA TYR A 173 6.56 15.26 20.95
C TYR A 173 7.14 16.65 21.27
N GLU A 174 8.46 16.77 21.35
CA GLU A 174 9.16 18.05 21.59
C GLU A 174 8.92 19.06 20.47
N THR A 175 8.95 18.62 19.20
CA THR A 175 8.62 19.48 18.06
C THR A 175 7.18 19.98 18.15
N ILE A 176 6.23 19.10 18.51
CA ILE A 176 4.83 19.49 18.67
C ILE A 176 4.67 20.52 19.81
N LEU A 177 5.33 20.31 20.95
CA LEU A 177 5.31 21.25 22.07
C LEU A 177 5.87 22.62 21.67
N ASN A 178 7.00 22.65 20.97
CA ASN A 178 7.61 23.89 20.51
C ASN A 178 6.67 24.65 19.55
N LEU A 179 6.12 23.96 18.54
CA LEU A 179 5.19 24.57 17.59
C LEU A 179 3.92 25.10 18.26
N THR A 180 3.35 24.33 19.20
CA THR A 180 2.12 24.73 19.91
C THR A 180 2.36 25.87 20.89
N SER A 181 3.53 25.95 21.54
CA SER A 181 3.88 27.04 22.46
C SER A 181 4.02 28.41 21.77
N GLN A 182 4.29 28.42 20.46
CA GLN A 182 4.42 29.64 19.66
C GLN A 182 3.08 30.18 19.17
N ALA A 183 1.98 29.43 19.34
CA ALA A 183 0.67 29.82 18.87
C ALA A 183 0.11 30.99 19.69
N GLN A 184 -0.25 32.09 19.02
CA GLN A 184 -0.81 33.29 19.67
C GLN A 184 -2.29 33.14 20.05
N ARG A 185 -2.99 32.13 19.51
CA ARG A 185 -4.43 31.89 19.72
C ARG A 185 -4.68 30.40 19.93
N VAL A 186 -5.68 30.08 20.76
CA VAL A 186 -6.12 28.70 21.01
C VAL A 186 -6.55 28.00 19.72
N SER A 187 -7.21 28.70 18.80
CA SER A 187 -7.59 28.15 17.49
C SER A 187 -6.37 27.68 16.68
N THR A 188 -5.34 28.52 16.57
CA THR A 188 -4.08 28.18 15.89
C THR A 188 -3.36 27.03 16.58
N LEU A 189 -3.39 26.98 17.91
CA LEU A 189 -2.84 25.86 18.67
C LEU A 189 -3.57 24.54 18.33
N MET A 190 -4.89 24.57 18.28
CA MET A 190 -5.71 23.39 17.95
C MET A 190 -5.48 22.93 16.51
N GLU A 191 -5.43 23.84 15.54
CA GLU A 191 -5.14 23.55 14.13
C GLU A 191 -3.73 22.98 13.94
N THR A 192 -2.74 23.54 14.64
CA THR A 192 -1.35 23.06 14.62
C THR A 192 -1.27 21.65 15.21
N LEU A 193 -1.84 21.44 16.40
CA LEU A 193 -1.87 20.13 17.05
C LEU A 193 -2.57 19.08 16.17
N HIS A 194 -3.72 19.44 15.60
CA HIS A 194 -4.45 18.55 14.69
C HIS A 194 -3.60 18.22 13.45
N SER A 195 -3.00 19.21 12.80
CA SER A 195 -2.19 19.00 11.60
C SER A 195 -0.95 18.15 11.86
N CYS A 196 -0.32 18.28 13.03
CA CYS A 196 0.84 17.48 13.40
C CYS A 196 0.48 16.04 13.81
N THR A 197 -0.73 15.79 14.29
CA THR A 197 -1.10 14.49 14.89
C THR A 197 -2.10 13.69 14.07
N LYS A 198 -2.82 14.30 13.14
CA LYS A 198 -3.82 13.61 12.32
C LYS A 198 -3.19 12.46 11.52
N LEU A 199 -4.01 11.45 11.23
CA LEU A 199 -3.65 10.40 10.30
C LEU A 199 -3.52 11.02 8.89
N ASP A 200 -2.37 10.80 8.27
CA ASP A 200 -2.07 11.31 6.95
C ASP A 200 -2.53 10.35 5.84
N GLU A 201 -2.35 10.78 4.59
CA GLU A 201 -2.77 10.02 3.41
C GLU A 201 -2.00 8.71 3.28
N LEU A 202 -0.68 8.72 3.57
CA LEU A 202 0.12 7.50 3.58
C LEU A 202 -0.33 6.54 4.68
N GLY A 203 -0.53 7.03 5.90
CA GLY A 203 -1.01 6.22 7.02
C GLY A 203 -2.37 5.59 6.73
N THR A 204 -3.28 6.35 6.12
CA THR A 204 -4.57 5.83 5.66
C THR A 204 -4.39 4.70 4.65
N ARG A 205 -3.59 4.93 3.59
CA ARG A 205 -3.33 3.92 2.55
C ARG A 205 -2.66 2.67 3.11
N LEU A 206 -1.68 2.82 4.01
CA LEU A 206 -1.01 1.69 4.66
C LEU A 206 -1.96 0.88 5.54
N ARG A 207 -2.93 1.51 6.20
CA ARG A 207 -3.96 0.78 6.97
C ARG A 207 -4.86 -0.07 6.09
N PHE A 208 -5.35 0.49 4.98
CA PHE A 208 -6.13 -0.28 4.00
C PHE A 208 -5.30 -1.37 3.32
N PHE A 209 -4.03 -1.08 3.02
CA PHE A 209 -3.08 -2.07 2.51
C PHE A 209 -2.89 -3.22 3.52
N THR A 210 -2.64 -2.92 4.80
CA THR A 210 -2.53 -3.96 5.84
C THR A 210 -3.83 -4.76 5.98
N ALA A 211 -5.01 -4.14 5.90
CA ALA A 211 -6.27 -4.87 5.88
C ALA A 211 -6.32 -5.86 4.70
N ARG A 212 -5.91 -5.42 3.49
CA ARG A 212 -5.80 -6.30 2.32
C ARG A 212 -4.78 -7.43 2.52
N GLN A 213 -3.68 -7.18 3.22
CA GLN A 213 -2.71 -8.23 3.55
C GLN A 213 -3.33 -9.33 4.42
N VAL A 214 -4.10 -8.94 5.44
CA VAL A 214 -4.83 -9.90 6.28
C VAL A 214 -5.89 -10.62 5.46
N GLU A 215 -6.62 -9.92 4.58
CA GLU A 215 -7.60 -10.51 3.67
C GLU A 215 -6.96 -11.58 2.76
N LEU A 216 -5.81 -11.29 2.15
CA LEU A 216 -5.07 -12.25 1.32
C LEU A 216 -4.56 -13.46 2.12
N ALA A 217 -4.15 -13.26 3.38
CA ALA A 217 -3.71 -14.36 4.24
C ALA A 217 -4.88 -15.30 4.60
N MET A 218 -6.08 -14.75 4.77
CA MET A 218 -7.27 -15.51 5.16
C MET A 218 -8.05 -16.07 3.96
N SER A 219 -7.82 -15.57 2.74
CA SER A 219 -8.57 -15.98 1.55
C SER A 219 -8.44 -17.45 1.18
N GLY A 220 -7.36 -18.12 1.62
CA GLY A 220 -7.20 -19.56 1.45
C GLY A 220 -8.14 -20.40 2.33
N LEU A 221 -8.59 -19.86 3.47
CA LEU A 221 -9.54 -20.50 4.38
C LEU A 221 -10.97 -20.02 4.13
N PHE A 222 -11.13 -18.74 3.78
CA PHE A 222 -12.41 -18.08 3.57
C PHE A 222 -12.37 -17.33 2.22
N PRO A 223 -12.72 -17.99 1.10
CA PRO A 223 -12.59 -17.42 -0.24
C PRO A 223 -13.35 -16.10 -0.44
N HIS A 224 -14.41 -15.90 0.33
CA HIS A 224 -15.28 -14.72 0.28
C HIS A 224 -15.12 -13.79 1.49
N CYS A 225 -13.99 -13.87 2.18
CA CYS A 225 -13.74 -12.97 3.29
C CYS A 225 -13.45 -11.54 2.85
N ALA A 226 -13.73 -10.61 3.75
CA ALA A 226 -13.31 -9.23 3.66
C ALA A 226 -12.75 -8.78 5.00
N VAL A 227 -11.70 -7.97 4.93
CA VAL A 227 -11.13 -7.33 6.11
C VAL A 227 -11.25 -5.83 5.95
N LEU A 228 -11.96 -5.20 6.88
CA LEU A 228 -12.32 -3.78 6.81
C LEU A 228 -11.70 -3.03 7.98
N PRO A 229 -10.94 -1.94 7.74
CA PRO A 229 -10.60 -1.00 8.81
C PRO A 229 -11.87 -0.38 9.40
N PHE A 230 -11.91 -0.23 10.73
CA PHE A 230 -12.96 0.53 11.41
C PHE A 230 -12.36 1.47 12.46
N GLY A 231 -13.24 2.20 13.17
CA GLY A 231 -12.84 3.10 14.25
C GLY A 231 -12.01 4.29 13.77
N SER A 232 -10.91 4.56 14.47
CA SER A 232 -10.06 5.74 14.25
C SER A 232 -9.46 5.82 12.84
N SER A 233 -9.36 4.68 12.15
CA SER A 233 -8.84 4.60 10.78
C SER A 233 -9.74 5.24 9.72
N VAL A 234 -11.04 5.36 9.99
CA VAL A 234 -12.04 5.73 8.96
C VAL A 234 -13.03 6.81 9.41
N ASN A 235 -13.05 7.17 10.70
CA ASN A 235 -14.03 8.12 11.25
C ASN A 235 -13.62 9.61 11.15
N GLY A 236 -12.46 9.93 10.56
CA GLY A 236 -11.94 11.29 10.43
C GLY A 236 -11.20 11.86 11.65
N PHE A 237 -11.18 11.13 12.78
CA PHE A 237 -10.47 11.54 14.01
C PHE A 237 -9.20 10.71 14.28
N GLY A 238 -8.74 9.96 13.28
CA GLY A 238 -7.53 9.15 13.35
C GLY A 238 -6.29 9.98 13.66
N LYS A 239 -5.41 9.43 14.51
CA LYS A 239 -4.10 9.99 14.80
C LYS A 239 -3.00 9.11 14.23
N SER A 240 -1.92 9.73 13.78
CA SER A 240 -0.69 9.03 13.41
C SER A 240 -0.17 8.22 14.61
N GLY A 241 0.11 6.94 14.39
CA GLY A 241 0.52 6.01 15.45
C GLY A 241 -0.62 5.39 16.27
N SER A 242 -1.89 5.69 15.99
CA SER A 242 -3.00 4.94 16.62
C SER A 242 -3.12 3.53 16.07
N ASP A 243 -3.79 2.66 16.83
CA ASP A 243 -4.03 1.27 16.45
C ASP A 243 -4.86 1.14 15.16
N LEU A 244 -4.70 0.00 14.49
CA LEU A 244 -5.49 -0.40 13.33
C LEU A 244 -6.48 -1.49 13.74
N ASP A 245 -7.72 -1.07 13.96
CA ASP A 245 -8.84 -1.98 14.24
C ASP A 245 -9.40 -2.56 12.93
N LEU A 246 -9.53 -3.90 12.86
CA LEU A 246 -9.97 -4.62 11.67
C LEU A 246 -11.19 -5.48 11.96
N LEU A 247 -12.22 -5.35 11.13
CA LEU A 247 -13.39 -6.21 11.12
C LEU A 247 -13.19 -7.30 10.08
N PHE A 248 -13.20 -8.57 10.52
CA PHE A 248 -13.18 -9.73 9.64
C PHE A 248 -14.61 -10.20 9.35
N ARG A 249 -14.98 -10.22 8.07
CA ARG A 249 -16.24 -10.80 7.58
C ARG A 249 -15.91 -12.03 6.76
N HIS A 250 -16.44 -13.20 7.11
CA HIS A 250 -16.17 -14.45 6.39
C HIS A 250 -17.13 -14.70 5.21
N ASP A 251 -18.23 -13.94 5.12
CA ASP A 251 -19.21 -14.00 4.05
C ASP A 251 -19.56 -12.58 3.54
N HIS A 252 -18.64 -12.00 2.77
CA HIS A 252 -18.84 -10.67 2.21
C HIS A 252 -19.68 -10.70 0.92
N SER A 253 -19.71 -11.82 0.19
CA SER A 253 -20.36 -11.92 -1.11
C SER A 253 -21.85 -12.25 -1.07
N GLN A 254 -22.41 -12.77 0.02
CA GLN A 254 -23.84 -13.14 0.05
C GLN A 254 -24.81 -11.98 0.28
N HIS A 255 -24.33 -10.77 0.60
CA HIS A 255 -25.20 -9.63 0.92
C HIS A 255 -25.36 -8.57 -0.18
N GLU A 256 -24.51 -8.54 -1.21
CA GLU A 256 -24.68 -7.58 -2.32
C GLU A 256 -25.83 -7.99 -3.24
N THR A 257 -26.18 -9.28 -3.31
CA THR A 257 -27.25 -9.81 -4.17
C THR A 257 -28.65 -9.79 -3.53
N SER A 258 -28.77 -9.72 -2.19
CA SER A 258 -30.09 -9.82 -1.53
C SER A 258 -30.82 -8.48 -1.39
N MET A 259 -30.13 -7.36 -1.47
CA MET A 259 -30.73 -6.01 -1.39
C MET A 259 -31.30 -5.52 -2.74
N GLY A 260 -31.03 -6.22 -3.86
CA GLY A 260 -31.49 -5.83 -5.20
C GLY A 260 -32.86 -6.38 -5.62
N ASN A 261 -33.43 -7.34 -4.88
CA ASN A 261 -34.64 -8.07 -5.31
C ASN A 261 -35.86 -7.91 -4.40
N SER A 262 -35.85 -7.03 -3.40
CA SER A 262 -36.99 -6.81 -2.50
C SER A 262 -37.68 -5.46 -2.71
N SER A 263 -37.84 -5.05 -3.97
CA SER A 263 -38.72 -3.95 -4.37
C SER A 263 -39.32 -4.22 -5.75
N ARG A 264 -40.33 -5.08 -5.77
CA ARG A 264 -41.42 -5.08 -6.77
C ARG A 264 -42.71 -5.43 -6.07
#